data_AF-A0A532TMN2-F1
#
_entry.id   AF-A0A532TMN2-F1
#
_cell.length_a   1.000
_cell.length_b   1.000
_cell.length_c   1.000
_cell.angle_alpha   90.00
_cell.angle_beta   90.00
_cell.angle_gamma   90.00
#
_symmetry.space_group_name_H-M   'P 1'
#
loop_
_entity.id
_entity.type
_entity.pdbx_description
1 polymer ?
#
loop_
_entity_poly.entity_id
_entity_poly.type
_entity_poly.pdbx_seq_one_letter_code
_entity_poly.pdbx_strand_id
1 'polypeptide(L)'
;MKITLEKYISTWRNKWITSHAATIDDFIDTFESLTKQFRQWKEWGIKLNDNNGVGDDYATFITDDMDVAIKAGFMVFIGDDREIEYLITLSGKEIKVPEEKLRNHKN
;
A
#
# COMPACT_ATOMS: atom_id res chain seq x y z
N MET A 1 3.72 27.76 -10.97
CA MET A 1 4.42 26.47 -10.77
C MET A 1 3.50 25.58 -9.94
N LYS A 2 2.94 24.50 -10.50
CA LYS A 2 2.17 23.53 -9.69
C LYS A 2 3.20 22.73 -8.89
N ILE A 3 3.27 22.96 -7.58
CA ILE A 3 3.98 22.06 -6.68
C ILE A 3 3.11 20.80 -6.64
N THR A 4 3.48 19.76 -7.38
CA THR A 4 2.91 18.44 -7.17
C THR A 4 3.48 17.93 -5.86
N LEU A 5 2.65 17.86 -4.82
CA LEU A 5 2.97 17.12 -3.60
C LEU A 5 3.31 15.69 -4.01
N GLU A 6 4.50 15.24 -3.64
CA GLU A 6 4.97 13.89 -3.88
C GLU A 6 4.05 12.91 -3.13
N LYS A 7 3.60 11.84 -3.79
CA LYS A 7 2.68 10.86 -3.20
C LYS A 7 3.41 9.56 -2.93
N TYR A 8 3.22 8.95 -1.78
CA TYR A 8 3.68 7.59 -1.48
C TYR A 8 2.79 6.57 -2.17
N ILE A 9 3.39 5.48 -2.65
CA ILE A 9 2.68 4.45 -3.41
C ILE A 9 2.77 3.07 -2.78
N SER A 10 1.72 2.27 -2.98
CA SER A 10 1.77 0.81 -2.87
C SER A 10 1.14 0.22 -4.12
N THR A 11 1.83 -0.72 -4.77
CA THR A 11 1.36 -1.34 -6.01
C THR A 11 1.09 -2.81 -5.77
N TRP A 12 -0.15 -3.22 -5.99
CA TRP A 12 -0.62 -4.58 -5.75
C TRP A 12 -0.94 -5.27 -7.07
N ARG A 13 -0.62 -6.56 -7.17
CA ARG A 13 -0.96 -7.36 -8.35
C ARG A 13 -2.30 -8.07 -8.14
N ASN A 14 -3.34 -7.63 -8.85
CA ASN A 14 -4.71 -8.11 -8.63
C ASN A 14 -4.89 -9.58 -9.02
N LYS A 15 -4.13 -10.05 -10.01
CA LYS A 15 -4.27 -11.39 -10.62
C LYS A 15 -4.12 -12.58 -9.67
N TRP A 16 -3.44 -12.40 -8.53
CA TRP A 16 -3.12 -13.49 -7.60
C TRP A 16 -3.80 -13.35 -6.23
N ILE A 17 -4.75 -12.42 -6.08
CA ILE A 17 -5.41 -12.15 -4.80
C ILE A 17 -5.99 -13.43 -4.16
N THR A 18 -6.61 -14.29 -4.96
CA THR A 18 -7.24 -15.54 -4.49
C THR A 18 -6.47 -16.79 -4.93
N SER A 19 -5.19 -16.68 -5.29
CA SER A 19 -4.44 -17.80 -5.90
C SER A 19 -4.28 -19.03 -5.00
N HIS A 20 -4.46 -18.87 -3.68
CA HIS A 20 -4.35 -19.93 -2.68
C HIS A 20 -5.72 -20.43 -2.19
N ALA A 21 -6.83 -19.85 -2.66
CA ALA A 21 -8.17 -20.26 -2.24
C ALA A 21 -8.49 -21.66 -2.78
N ALA A 22 -8.93 -22.56 -1.90
CA ALA A 22 -9.29 -23.94 -2.23
C ALA A 22 -10.81 -24.17 -2.23
N THR A 23 -11.56 -23.29 -1.59
CA THR A 23 -13.02 -23.36 -1.40
C THR A 23 -13.69 -22.02 -1.69
N ILE A 24 -15.01 -22.01 -1.91
CA ILE A 24 -15.78 -20.75 -2.09
C ILE A 24 -15.70 -19.87 -0.83
N ASP A 25 -15.68 -20.48 0.35
CA ASP A 25 -15.56 -19.75 1.61
C ASP A 25 -14.22 -19.01 1.69
N ASP A 26 -13.11 -19.61 1.22
CA ASP A 26 -11.81 -18.92 1.14
C ASP A 26 -11.87 -17.68 0.22
N PHE A 27 -12.63 -17.73 -0.87
CA PHE A 27 -12.86 -16.58 -1.74
C PHE A 27 -13.62 -15.48 -1.00
N ILE A 28 -14.70 -15.85 -0.30
CA ILE A 28 -15.53 -14.91 0.47
C ILE A 28 -14.67 -14.22 1.54
N ASP A 29 -13.95 -15.00 2.35
CA ASP A 29 -13.11 -14.50 3.43
C ASP A 29 -12.03 -13.54 2.91
N THR A 30 -11.40 -13.89 1.77
CA THR A 30 -10.40 -13.05 1.13
C THR A 30 -11.00 -11.70 0.71
N PHE A 31 -12.14 -11.70 0.03
CA PHE A 31 -12.76 -10.46 -0.45
C PHE A 31 -13.39 -9.62 0.66
N GLU A 32 -13.92 -10.23 1.72
CA GLU A 32 -14.41 -9.50 2.89
C GLU A 32 -13.27 -8.80 3.63
N SER A 33 -12.15 -9.50 3.85
CA SER A 33 -10.94 -8.93 4.45
C SER A 33 -10.42 -7.72 3.65
N LEU A 34 -10.29 -7.87 2.33
CA LEU A 34 -9.89 -6.79 1.43
C LEU A 34 -10.87 -5.62 1.45
N THR A 35 -12.17 -5.91 1.44
CA THR A 35 -13.21 -4.87 1.52
C THR A 35 -13.09 -4.08 2.82
N LYS A 36 -12.85 -4.75 3.95
CA LYS A 36 -12.63 -4.10 5.24
C LYS A 36 -11.38 -3.21 5.20
N GLN A 37 -10.28 -3.70 4.64
CA GLN A 37 -9.04 -2.93 4.49
C GLN A 37 -9.26 -1.70 3.60
N PHE A 38 -9.93 -1.83 2.45
CA PHE A 38 -10.18 -0.70 1.55
C PHE A 38 -11.11 0.35 2.16
N ARG A 39 -12.06 -0.05 3.01
CA ARG A 39 -12.88 0.91 3.77
C ARG A 39 -12.01 1.74 4.72
N GLN A 40 -11.12 1.09 5.47
CA GLN A 40 -10.18 1.80 6.37
C GLN A 40 -9.25 2.72 5.59
N TRP A 41 -8.69 2.24 4.48
CA TRP A 41 -7.80 3.03 3.62
C TRP A 41 -8.51 4.26 3.05
N LYS A 42 -9.76 4.11 2.61
CA LYS A 42 -10.60 5.23 2.15
C LYS A 42 -10.83 6.25 3.26
N GLU A 43 -11.10 5.81 4.49
CA GLU A 43 -11.26 6.71 5.65
C GLU A 43 -9.97 7.46 6.00
N TRP A 44 -8.80 6.85 5.78
CA TRP A 44 -7.50 7.50 5.96
C TRP A 44 -7.09 8.38 4.76
N GLY A 45 -7.92 8.48 3.73
CA GLY A 45 -7.67 9.34 2.57
C GLY A 45 -6.80 8.71 1.48
N ILE A 46 -6.50 7.41 1.56
CA ILE A 46 -5.80 6.67 0.49
C ILE A 46 -6.71 6.57 -0.73
N LYS A 47 -6.14 6.80 -1.91
CA LYS A 47 -6.86 6.78 -3.20
C LYS A 47 -6.22 5.79 -4.17
N LEU A 48 -6.97 5.37 -5.17
CA LEU A 48 -6.39 4.77 -6.36
C LEU A 48 -5.74 5.87 -7.21
N ASN A 49 -4.62 5.55 -7.85
CA ASN A 49 -3.99 6.44 -8.80
C ASN A 49 -4.77 6.40 -10.12
N ASP A 50 -5.51 7.47 -10.43
CA ASP A 50 -6.46 7.59 -11.54
C ASP A 50 -5.87 7.33 -12.95
N ASN A 51 -4.54 7.32 -13.09
CA ASN A 51 -3.86 7.09 -14.37
C ASN A 51 -3.79 5.60 -14.79
N ASN A 52 -4.06 4.67 -13.88
CA ASN A 52 -4.09 3.23 -14.15
C ASN A 52 -5.49 2.72 -13.81
N GLY A 53 -6.32 2.48 -14.83
CA GLY A 53 -7.68 1.97 -14.63
C GLY A 53 -7.69 0.58 -13.99
N VAL A 54 -8.86 0.17 -13.47
CA VAL A 54 -9.09 -1.12 -12.78
C VAL A 54 -8.83 -2.36 -13.68
N GLY A 55 -8.64 -2.15 -14.98
CA GLY A 55 -8.33 -3.21 -15.95
C GLY A 55 -6.85 -3.59 -16.06
N ASP A 56 -5.95 -2.92 -15.33
CA ASP A 56 -4.54 -3.29 -15.28
C ASP A 56 -4.31 -4.48 -14.31
N ASP A 57 -3.29 -5.30 -14.58
CA ASP A 57 -2.84 -6.39 -13.70
C ASP A 57 -2.43 -5.87 -12.30
N TYR A 58 -2.24 -4.56 -12.20
CA TYR A 58 -1.80 -3.84 -11.01
C TYR A 58 -2.77 -2.74 -10.59
N ALA A 59 -2.98 -2.61 -9.28
CA ALA A 59 -3.60 -1.45 -8.65
C ALA A 59 -2.53 -0.64 -7.91
N THR A 60 -2.41 0.65 -8.22
CA THR A 60 -1.53 1.57 -7.49
C THR A 60 -2.35 2.45 -6.56
N PHE A 61 -2.09 2.35 -5.26
CA PHE A 61 -2.67 3.17 -4.21
C PHE A 61 -1.73 4.32 -3.86
N ILE A 62 -2.30 5.49 -3.57
CA ILE A 62 -1.56 6.73 -3.31
C ILE A 62 -2.05 7.43 -2.04
N THR A 63 -1.12 8.05 -1.32
CA THR A 63 -1.37 9.02 -0.25
C THR A 63 -0.27 10.07 -0.22
N ASP A 64 -0.56 11.30 0.18
CA ASP A 64 0.45 12.35 0.44
C ASP A 64 0.89 12.42 1.92
N ASP A 65 0.26 11.63 2.79
CA ASP A 65 0.58 11.53 4.22
C ASP A 65 1.50 10.31 4.49
N MET A 66 2.70 10.59 5.02
CA MET A 66 3.71 9.58 5.37
C MET A 66 3.23 8.66 6.51
N ASP A 67 2.57 9.21 7.53
CA ASP A 67 2.09 8.41 8.66
C ASP A 67 0.98 7.47 8.23
N VAL A 68 0.11 7.92 7.32
CA VAL A 68 -0.89 7.05 6.69
C VAL A 68 -0.21 5.98 5.84
N ALA A 69 0.82 6.30 5.06
CA ALA A 69 1.54 5.33 4.24
C ALA A 69 2.21 4.23 5.10
N ILE A 70 2.85 4.62 6.21
CA ILE A 70 3.46 3.71 7.18
C ILE A 70 2.39 2.84 7.83
N LYS A 71 1.32 3.44 8.36
CA LYS A 71 0.19 2.73 8.98
C LYS A 71 -0.48 1.74 8.03
N ALA A 72 -0.55 2.07 6.75
CA ALA A 72 -1.13 1.22 5.71
C ALA A 72 -0.17 0.15 5.17
N GLY A 73 1.10 0.14 5.60
CA GLY A 73 2.08 -0.87 5.19
C GLY A 73 2.66 -0.65 3.79
N PHE A 74 2.79 0.61 3.34
CA PHE A 74 3.39 0.92 2.03
C PHE A 74 4.92 0.75 2.01
N MET A 75 5.52 0.45 3.17
CA MET A 75 6.95 0.34 3.34
C MET A 75 7.50 -0.88 2.63
N VAL A 76 8.64 -0.68 1.96
CA VAL A 76 9.39 -1.76 1.33
C VAL A 76 10.54 -2.14 2.24
N PHE A 77 10.75 -3.45 2.38
CA PHE A 77 11.79 -4.07 3.17
C PHE A 77 12.88 -4.62 2.26
N ILE A 78 14.15 -4.26 2.51
CA ILE A 78 15.30 -4.91 1.84
C ILE A 78 16.03 -5.81 2.82
N GLY A 79 16.53 -6.93 2.29
CA GLY A 79 17.36 -7.90 3.01
C GLY A 79 16.53 -8.96 3.73
N ASP A 80 17.17 -10.10 3.98
CA ASP A 80 16.54 -11.24 4.68
C ASP A 80 16.16 -10.87 6.13
N ASP A 81 16.90 -9.91 6.71
CA ASP A 81 16.69 -9.39 8.05
C ASP A 81 15.63 -8.26 8.13
N ARG A 82 15.01 -7.89 7.00
CA ARG A 82 13.97 -6.84 6.88
C ARG A 82 14.35 -5.50 7.54
N GLU A 83 15.62 -5.10 7.46
CA GLU A 83 16.11 -3.95 8.24
C GLU A 83 15.87 -2.59 7.58
N ILE A 84 15.60 -2.53 6.28
CA ILE A 84 15.46 -1.25 5.57
C ILE A 84 13.99 -0.98 5.26
N GLU A 85 13.36 -0.01 5.92
CA GLU A 85 11.99 0.44 5.65
C GLU A 85 12.01 1.80 4.94
N TYR A 86 11.72 1.79 3.64
CA TYR A 86 11.58 2.99 2.82
C TYR A 86 10.19 3.05 2.21
N LEU A 87 9.73 4.25 1.94
CA LEU A 87 8.55 4.49 1.12
C LEU A 87 8.99 4.79 -0.31
N ILE A 88 8.26 4.25 -1.27
CA ILE A 88 8.40 4.63 -2.68
C ILE A 88 7.37 5.70 -2.97
N THR A 89 7.80 6.69 -3.75
CA THR A 89 6.93 7.77 -4.20
C THR A 89 6.46 7.56 -5.64
N LEU A 90 5.44 8.28 -6.06
CA LEU A 90 4.87 8.20 -7.39
C LEU A 90 5.88 8.61 -8.47
N SER A 91 6.85 9.48 -8.15
CA SER A 91 7.97 9.80 -9.03
C SER A 91 9.07 8.73 -9.07
N GLY A 92 8.94 7.63 -8.31
CA GLY A 92 9.93 6.57 -8.18
C GLY A 92 11.06 6.87 -7.19
N LYS A 93 10.98 7.95 -6.40
CA LYS A 93 11.97 8.25 -5.36
C LYS A 93 11.76 7.38 -4.13
N GLU A 94 12.85 6.86 -3.60
CA GLU A 94 12.89 6.17 -2.30
C GLU A 94 13.10 7.18 -1.17
N ILE A 95 12.29 7.07 -0.12
CA ILE A 95 12.35 7.91 1.07
C ILE A 95 12.51 7.00 2.28
N LYS A 96 13.69 7.06 2.91
CA LYS A 96 13.95 6.33 4.15
C LYS A 96 12.95 6.78 5.23
N VAL A 97 12.27 5.82 5.86
CA VAL A 97 11.37 6.12 6.97
C VAL A 97 12.19 6.52 8.20
N PRO A 98 11.86 7.64 8.86
CA PRO A 98 12.55 8.03 10.09
C PRO A 98 12.39 6.99 11.20
N GLU A 99 13.47 6.69 11.94
CA GLU A 99 13.50 5.63 12.96
C GLU A 99 12.44 5.81 14.04
N GLU A 100 12.12 7.05 14.40
CA GLU A 100 11.09 7.39 15.38
C GLU A 100 9.68 6.96 14.94
N LYS A 101 9.43 6.92 13.63
CA LYS A 101 8.15 6.44 13.09
C LYS A 101 8.11 4.91 13.02
N LEU A 102 9.25 4.25 12.81
CA LEU A 102 9.33 2.78 12.77
C LEU A 102 8.98 2.12 14.11
N ARG A 103 9.37 2.72 15.24
CA ARG A 103 9.13 2.14 16.57
C ARG A 103 7.65 2.11 16.98
N ASN A 104 6.83 2.99 16.42
CA ASN A 104 5.42 3.12 16.78
C ASN A 104 4.51 2.11 16.05
N HIS A 105 5.04 1.36 15.08
CA HIS A 105 4.28 0.42 14.24
C HIS A 105 4.67 -1.06 14.44
N LYS A 106 5.56 -1.37 15.39
CA LYS A 106 5.99 -2.74 15.74
C LYS A 106 5.19 -3.42 16.87
N ASN A 107 4.07 -2.84 17.31
CA ASN A 107 3.24 -3.37 18.41
C ASN A 107 1.89 -3.90 17.92
#